data_AF-A0A9R1HMQ3-F1
#
_entry.id   AF-A0A9R1HMQ3-F1
#
_cell.length_a   1.000
_cell.length_b   1.000
_cell.length_c   1.000
_cell.angle_alpha   90.00
_cell.angle_beta   90.00
_cell.angle_gamma   90.00
#
_symmetry.space_group_name_H-M   'P 1'
#
loop_
_entity.id
_entity.type
_entity.pdbx_description
1 polymer ?
#
loop_
_entity_poly.entity_id
_entity_poly.type
_entity_poly.pdbx_seq_one_letter_code
_entity_poly.pdbx_strand_id
1 'polypeptide(L)'
;MAARTGAVVDARFCAPHATEFTLTKTKSWFRDFTITDASGAAVMKVDAPPFTFVRRSILVDAASRRPLVTTERSPTLFTLGRRWEAFKGDGSRPRDLLFSAVVQPWLFVIREVHVHLAGGDRSEKNPDFVIRLSSCGREWTVSRGRSDGGAAVATIKRTTGLFLFEGLAFSVSVSPGVDHAFILALAVILHEIRQDGIQRGQHAAF
;
A
#
# COMPACT_ATOMS: atom_id res chain seq x y z
N MET A 1 -7.72 -6.32 27.64
CA MET A 1 -6.62 -5.35 27.45
C MET A 1 -6.63 -4.97 25.97
N ALA A 2 -7.20 -3.81 25.61
CA ALA A 2 -7.34 -3.42 24.21
C ALA A 2 -5.96 -3.07 23.63
N ALA A 3 -5.56 -3.73 22.55
CA ALA A 3 -4.33 -3.40 21.85
C ALA A 3 -4.40 -1.92 21.42
N ARG A 4 -3.44 -1.11 21.88
CA ARG A 4 -3.22 0.24 21.37
C ARG A 4 -2.85 0.11 19.90
N THR A 5 -3.83 0.15 19.01
CA THR A 5 -3.59 0.36 17.57
C THR A 5 -3.16 1.81 17.41
N GLY A 6 -1.89 2.08 17.69
CA GLY A 6 -1.24 3.36 17.42
C GLY A 6 -1.14 3.61 15.92
N ALA A 7 -0.92 4.87 15.57
CA ALA A 7 -0.61 5.24 14.20
C ALA A 7 0.70 4.59 13.74
N VAL A 8 0.72 4.07 12.51
CA VAL A 8 1.86 3.33 11.96
C VAL A 8 2.93 4.29 11.43
N VAL A 9 2.51 5.33 10.72
CA VAL A 9 3.37 6.40 10.21
C VAL A 9 3.40 7.55 11.20
N ASP A 10 2.24 8.13 11.50
CA ASP A 10 2.10 9.27 12.41
C ASP A 10 0.63 9.52 12.80
N ALA A 11 0.38 9.88 14.07
CA ALA A 11 -0.97 10.10 14.58
C ALA A 11 -1.72 11.25 13.88
N ARG A 12 -0.99 12.19 13.27
CA ARG A 12 -1.60 13.26 12.47
C ARG A 12 -2.40 12.73 11.28
N PHE A 13 -2.10 11.52 10.81
CA PHE A 13 -2.79 10.88 9.69
C PHE A 13 -3.98 10.03 10.15
N CYS A 14 -4.36 10.06 11.43
CA CYS A 14 -5.56 9.38 11.91
C CYS A 14 -6.72 10.37 11.97
N ALA A 15 -7.61 10.32 10.98
CA ALA A 15 -8.80 11.18 10.94
C ALA A 15 -9.90 10.62 11.87
N PRO A 16 -10.68 11.48 12.55
CA PRO A 16 -11.80 11.02 13.39
C PRO A 16 -13.01 10.52 12.59
N HIS A 17 -13.00 10.71 11.27
CA HIS A 17 -14.06 10.34 10.34
C HIS A 17 -13.49 9.47 9.22
N ALA A 18 -14.37 8.80 8.48
CA ALA A 18 -13.97 8.03 7.31
C ALA A 18 -13.44 9.01 6.24
N THR A 19 -12.34 8.64 5.60
CA THR A 19 -11.69 9.47 4.58
C THR A 19 -11.59 8.70 3.27
N GLU A 20 -11.82 9.40 2.16
CA GLU A 20 -11.70 8.85 0.82
C GLU A 20 -10.61 9.57 0.05
N PHE A 21 -9.82 8.79 -0.69
CA PHE A 21 -8.73 9.29 -1.51
C PHE A 21 -8.81 8.70 -2.92
N THR A 22 -8.30 9.45 -3.88
CA THR A 22 -8.13 9.00 -5.26
C THR A 22 -6.66 9.05 -5.63
N LEU A 23 -6.11 7.90 -6.03
CA LEU A 23 -4.76 7.79 -6.60
C LEU A 23 -4.87 7.91 -8.11
N THR A 24 -4.33 8.99 -8.67
CA THR A 24 -4.31 9.23 -10.12
C THR A 24 -2.88 9.15 -10.64
N LYS A 25 -2.65 8.36 -11.69
CA LYS A 25 -1.33 8.22 -12.31
C LYS A 25 -0.98 9.49 -13.07
N THR A 26 0.11 10.16 -12.70
CA THR A 26 0.44 11.48 -13.24
C THR A 26 1.16 11.41 -14.60
N LYS A 27 1.99 10.39 -14.82
CA LYS A 27 2.71 10.18 -16.10
C LYS A 27 2.72 8.71 -16.47
N SER A 28 2.40 8.38 -17.72
CA SER A 28 2.24 6.98 -18.15
C SER A 28 3.54 6.15 -18.04
N TRP A 29 4.71 6.78 -18.18
CA TRP A 29 6.02 6.10 -18.13
C TRP A 29 6.64 5.92 -16.73
N PHE A 30 6.34 6.82 -15.79
CA PHE A 30 6.90 6.77 -14.44
C PHE A 30 5.88 6.17 -13.47
N ARG A 31 6.33 5.74 -12.28
CA ARG A 31 5.43 5.26 -11.22
C ARG A 31 4.95 6.41 -10.33
N ASP A 32 4.79 7.59 -10.92
CA ASP A 32 4.43 8.80 -10.20
C ASP A 32 2.90 8.89 -10.08
N PHE A 33 2.42 9.16 -8.86
CA PHE A 33 1.00 9.29 -8.56
C PHE A 33 0.73 10.60 -7.81
N THR A 34 -0.44 11.15 -8.05
CA THR A 34 -1.02 12.19 -7.20
C THR A 34 -2.18 11.59 -6.43
N ILE A 35 -2.20 11.86 -5.13
CA ILE A 35 -3.25 11.40 -4.23
C ILE A 35 -4.08 12.62 -3.85
N THR A 36 -5.35 12.60 -4.22
CA THR A 36 -6.31 13.64 -3.88
C THR A 36 -7.31 13.16 -2.83
N ASP A 37 -7.81 14.07 -2.01
CA ASP A 37 -8.94 13.81 -1.13
C ASP A 37 -10.28 13.91 -1.90
N ALA A 38 -11.39 13.70 -1.19
CA ALA A 38 -12.75 13.81 -1.74
C ALA A 38 -13.10 15.20 -2.32
N SER A 39 -12.38 16.26 -1.91
CA SER A 39 -12.55 17.62 -2.47
C SER A 39 -11.76 17.83 -3.77
N GLY A 40 -10.90 16.87 -4.14
CA GLY A 40 -9.98 16.99 -5.26
C GLY A 40 -8.66 17.68 -4.91
N ALA A 41 -8.44 18.04 -3.64
CA ALA A 41 -7.19 18.64 -3.20
C ALA A 41 -6.09 17.58 -3.08
N ALA A 42 -4.90 17.87 -3.62
CA ALA A 42 -3.76 16.97 -3.51
C ALA A 42 -3.24 16.94 -2.06
N VAL A 43 -3.32 15.77 -1.43
CA VAL A 43 -2.87 15.53 -0.05
C VAL A 43 -1.48 14.89 -0.01
N MET A 44 -1.18 14.00 -0.96
CA MET A 44 0.11 13.32 -1.06
C MET A 44 0.51 13.11 -2.51
N LYS A 45 1.80 12.89 -2.73
CA LYS A 45 2.38 12.52 -4.02
C LYS A 45 3.24 11.28 -3.85
N VAL A 46 3.35 10.50 -4.90
CA VAL A 46 4.26 9.36 -4.96
C VAL A 46 5.30 9.69 -6.00
N ASP A 47 6.54 9.84 -5.55
CA ASP A 47 7.69 10.08 -6.41
C ASP A 47 8.44 8.76 -6.56
N ALA A 48 8.58 8.28 -7.79
CA ALA A 48 9.31 7.06 -8.07
C ALA A 48 10.57 7.37 -8.87
N PRO A 49 11.77 7.28 -8.24
CA PRO A 49 13.02 7.57 -8.93
C PRO A 49 13.17 6.70 -10.17
N PRO A 50 13.35 7.29 -11.37
CA PRO A 50 13.56 6.53 -12.57
C PRO A 50 14.90 5.78 -12.49
N PHE A 51 14.97 4.59 -13.09
CA PHE A 51 16.19 3.77 -13.19
C PHE A 51 16.75 3.16 -11.89
N THR A 52 15.96 3.09 -10.81
CA THR A 52 16.34 2.29 -9.64
C THR A 52 16.15 0.79 -9.92
N PHE A 53 17.22 0.00 -9.78
CA PHE A 53 17.17 -1.48 -9.90
C PHE A 53 16.24 -2.12 -8.85
N VAL A 54 16.12 -1.46 -7.70
CA VAL A 54 15.14 -1.75 -6.66
C VAL A 54 13.91 -0.92 -6.95
N ARG A 55 12.74 -1.54 -7.12
CA ARG A 55 11.45 -0.82 -7.24
C ARG A 55 11.21 -0.03 -5.97
N ARG A 56 11.67 1.22 -5.96
CA ARG A 56 11.54 2.18 -4.86
C ARG A 56 10.52 3.24 -5.26
N SER A 57 9.64 3.57 -4.32
CA SER A 57 8.64 4.64 -4.43
C SER A 57 8.58 5.40 -3.10
N ILE A 58 8.44 6.71 -3.17
CA ILE A 58 8.48 7.59 -2.00
C ILE A 58 7.15 8.32 -1.93
N LEU A 59 6.39 8.07 -0.86
CA LEU A 59 5.19 8.82 -0.52
C LEU A 59 5.60 10.13 0.16
N VAL A 60 5.19 11.24 -0.42
CA VAL A 60 5.56 12.60 -0.03
C VAL A 60 4.30 13.37 0.33
N ASP A 61 4.37 14.15 1.40
CA ASP A 61 3.30 15.06 1.80
C ASP A 61 3.17 16.21 0.79
N ALA A 62 1.96 16.49 0.28
CA ALA A 62 1.79 17.48 -0.78
C ALA A 62 2.04 18.92 -0.31
N ALA A 63 1.70 19.24 0.94
CA ALA A 63 1.82 20.58 1.49
C ALA A 63 3.28 20.91 1.88
N SER A 64 3.91 20.02 2.64
CA SER A 64 5.26 20.22 3.19
C SER A 64 6.38 19.69 2.29
N ARG A 65 6.06 18.89 1.27
CA ARG A 65 7.01 18.16 0.41
C ARG A 65 8.00 17.29 1.18
N ARG A 66 7.64 16.87 2.39
CA ARG A 66 8.47 15.98 3.21
C ARG A 66 8.18 14.52 2.87
N PRO A 67 9.22 13.67 2.75
CA PRO A 67 9.00 12.24 2.58
C PRO A 67 8.35 11.67 3.85
N LEU A 68 7.30 10.89 3.67
CA LEU A 68 6.54 10.26 4.74
C LEU A 68 6.89 8.78 4.86
N VAL A 69 6.85 8.06 3.74
CA VAL A 69 7.10 6.63 3.67
C VAL A 69 7.87 6.31 2.38
N THR A 70 8.97 5.59 2.50
CA THR A 70 9.66 4.98 1.36
C THR A 70 9.28 3.53 1.29
N THR A 71 8.72 3.10 0.17
CA THR A 71 8.45 1.68 -0.09
C THR A 71 9.47 1.15 -1.07
N GLU A 72 10.02 -0.03 -0.81
CA GLU A 72 10.90 -0.70 -1.74
C GLU A 72 10.67 -2.21 -1.78
N ARG A 73 10.89 -2.80 -2.95
CA ARG A 73 10.90 -4.25 -3.08
C ARG A 73 12.15 -4.82 -2.41
N SER A 74 11.96 -5.73 -1.46
CA SER A 74 13.06 -6.44 -0.83
C SER A 74 13.80 -7.31 -1.89
N PRO A 75 15.13 -7.18 -2.04
CA PRO A 75 15.92 -7.92 -3.03
C PRO A 75 16.23 -9.36 -2.61
N THR A 76 15.64 -9.85 -1.51
CA THR A 76 16.02 -11.13 -0.88
C THR A 76 15.93 -12.30 -1.85
N LEU A 77 17.09 -12.91 -2.16
CA LEU A 77 17.25 -14.08 -3.03
C LEU A 77 16.77 -15.40 -2.39
N PHE A 78 16.52 -15.41 -1.07
CA PHE A 78 16.29 -16.60 -0.26
C PHE A 78 14.83 -16.88 0.09
N THR A 79 13.93 -15.91 -0.06
CA THR A 79 12.50 -16.07 0.21
C THR A 79 11.75 -16.28 -1.11
N LEU A 80 11.10 -17.43 -1.28
CA LEU A 80 10.21 -17.74 -2.42
C LEU A 80 9.01 -16.77 -2.53
N GLY A 81 8.76 -15.94 -1.50
CA GLY A 81 7.72 -14.92 -1.46
C GLY A 81 8.18 -13.56 -1.99
N ARG A 82 7.27 -12.84 -2.68
CA ARG A 82 7.53 -11.44 -3.07
C ARG A 82 7.26 -10.54 -1.86
N ARG A 83 8.26 -9.77 -1.45
CA ARG A 83 8.21 -8.93 -0.25
C ARG A 83 8.51 -7.46 -0.57
N TRP A 84 7.75 -6.57 0.04
CA TRP A 84 7.94 -5.13 0.05
C TRP A 84 8.16 -4.66 1.48
N GLU A 85 9.03 -3.67 1.63
CA GLU A 85 9.34 -3.06 2.91
C GLU A 85 9.03 -1.57 2.83
N ALA A 86 8.46 -1.04 3.91
CA ALA A 86 8.10 0.35 4.03
C ALA A 86 8.88 0.97 5.19
N PHE A 87 9.63 2.03 4.88
CA PHE A 87 10.49 2.75 5.79
C PHE A 87 9.93 4.15 6.05
N LYS A 88 10.21 4.68 7.23
CA LYS A 88 9.86 6.04 7.62
C LYS A 88 10.68 7.05 6.84
N GLY A 89 10.02 8.07 6.31
CA GLY A 89 10.64 9.14 5.54
C GLY A 89 11.34 8.63 4.28
N ASP A 90 12.56 9.10 4.04
CA ASP A 90 13.47 8.67 2.98
C ASP A 90 14.46 7.57 3.44
N GLY A 91 14.23 7.01 4.63
CA GLY A 91 15.07 6.00 5.24
C GLY A 91 15.14 4.68 4.46
N SER A 92 16.16 3.90 4.77
CA SER A 92 16.40 2.54 4.25
C SER A 92 17.04 1.61 5.28
N ARG A 93 17.11 2.05 6.55
CA ARG A 93 17.75 1.29 7.62
C ARG A 93 16.70 0.44 8.35
N PRO A 94 17.08 -0.71 8.94
CA PRO A 94 16.14 -1.55 9.69
C PRO A 94 15.41 -0.84 10.84
N ARG A 95 16.03 0.19 11.43
CA ARG A 95 15.43 1.03 12.48
C ARG A 95 14.31 1.94 11.97
N ASP A 96 14.33 2.25 10.69
CA ASP A 96 13.35 3.12 10.03
C ASP A 96 12.21 2.27 9.45
N LEU A 97 12.30 0.93 9.49
CA LEU A 97 11.25 0.03 9.02
C LEU A 97 9.95 0.28 9.80
N LEU A 98 8.85 0.49 9.10
CA LEU A 98 7.51 0.64 9.65
C LEU A 98 6.72 -0.65 9.52
N PHE A 99 6.76 -1.27 8.35
CA PHE A 99 6.08 -2.53 8.09
C PHE A 99 6.66 -3.26 6.88
N SER A 100 6.34 -4.54 6.76
CA SER A 100 6.66 -5.40 5.61
C SER A 100 5.38 -6.01 5.06
N ALA A 101 5.21 -5.99 3.74
CA ALA A 101 4.12 -6.62 3.03
C ALA A 101 4.64 -7.84 2.25
N VAL A 102 4.13 -9.02 2.57
CA VAL A 102 4.55 -10.30 2.01
C VAL A 102 3.40 -10.89 1.20
N VAL A 103 3.63 -11.06 -0.11
CA VAL A 103 2.66 -11.70 -0.99
C VAL A 103 2.65 -13.19 -0.72
N GLN A 104 1.49 -13.74 -0.40
CA GLN A 104 1.36 -15.17 -0.16
C GLN A 104 1.39 -15.94 -1.49
N PRO A 105 2.25 -16.98 -1.61
CA PRO A 105 2.41 -17.73 -2.84
C PRO A 105 1.26 -18.71 -3.04
N TRP A 106 0.11 -18.25 -3.54
CA TRP A 106 -0.96 -19.13 -4.01
C TRP A 106 -1.04 -19.14 -5.54
N LEU A 107 -0.88 -20.33 -6.15
CA LEU A 107 -1.19 -20.70 -7.55
C LEU A 107 -1.24 -19.53 -8.56
N PHE A 108 -0.13 -18.81 -8.72
CA PHE A 108 0.07 -17.78 -9.76
C PHE A 108 -0.84 -16.53 -9.69
N VAL A 109 -1.82 -16.46 -8.78
CA VAL A 109 -2.75 -15.33 -8.63
C VAL A 109 -2.54 -14.66 -7.27
N ILE A 110 -2.27 -13.36 -7.30
CA ILE A 110 -2.11 -12.55 -6.09
C ILE A 110 -3.50 -12.36 -5.48
N ARG A 111 -3.83 -13.12 -4.44
CA ARG A 111 -5.13 -13.01 -3.74
C ARG A 111 -5.01 -12.46 -2.32
N GLU A 112 -3.84 -12.63 -1.71
CA GLU A 112 -3.64 -12.31 -0.31
C GLU A 112 -2.23 -11.75 -0.08
N VAL A 113 -2.17 -10.66 0.69
CA VAL A 113 -0.93 -10.03 1.14
C VAL A 113 -0.97 -9.91 2.65
N HIS A 114 0.07 -10.41 3.31
CA HIS A 114 0.24 -10.36 4.75
C HIS A 114 1.11 -9.15 5.10
N VAL A 115 0.64 -8.32 6.01
CA VAL A 115 1.36 -7.13 6.46
C VAL A 115 1.78 -7.32 7.92
N HIS A 116 3.06 -7.12 8.17
CA HIS A 116 3.69 -7.24 9.49
C HIS A 116 4.28 -5.89 9.89
N LEU A 117 3.88 -5.35 11.03
CA LEU A 117 4.41 -4.11 11.58
C LEU A 117 5.80 -4.31 12.19
N ALA A 118 6.64 -3.28 12.10
CA ALA A 118 7.95 -3.29 12.73
C ALA A 118 7.81 -3.23 14.26
N GLY A 119 8.42 -4.19 14.96
CA GLY A 119 8.32 -4.33 16.42
C GLY A 119 7.30 -5.37 16.89
N GLY A 120 6.51 -5.96 15.99
CA GLY A 120 5.70 -7.15 16.25
C GLY A 120 6.50 -8.45 16.17
N ASP A 121 5.81 -9.58 16.38
CA ASP A 121 6.38 -10.91 16.16
C ASP A 121 6.73 -11.07 14.67
N ARG A 122 8.01 -11.27 14.37
CA ARG A 122 8.51 -11.39 12.98
C ARG A 122 8.19 -12.74 12.35
N SER A 123 7.47 -13.61 13.05
CA SER A 123 6.98 -14.86 12.49
C SER A 123 5.98 -14.57 11.35
N GLU A 124 6.29 -15.02 10.14
CA GLU A 124 5.40 -14.94 8.96
C GLU A 124 4.01 -15.56 9.23
N LYS A 125 3.88 -16.38 10.27
CA LYS A 125 2.64 -17.05 10.65
C LYS A 125 1.57 -16.10 11.22
N ASN A 126 1.95 -14.89 11.65
CA ASN A 126 1.07 -13.98 12.38
C ASN A 126 1.07 -12.58 11.74
N PRO A 127 0.25 -12.32 10.72
CA PRO A 127 0.10 -10.97 10.17
C PRO A 127 -0.66 -10.03 11.10
N ASP A 128 -0.21 -8.77 11.18
CA ASP A 128 -0.92 -7.69 11.86
C ASP A 128 -2.11 -7.19 11.04
N PHE A 129 -1.94 -7.15 9.71
CA PHE A 129 -3.02 -6.89 8.77
C PHE A 129 -3.01 -7.89 7.61
N VAL A 130 -4.20 -8.19 7.11
CA VAL A 130 -4.38 -9.04 5.94
C VAL A 130 -5.10 -8.23 4.87
N ILE A 131 -4.52 -8.23 3.67
CA ILE A 131 -5.12 -7.62 2.49
C ILE A 131 -5.64 -8.74 1.60
N ARG A 132 -6.94 -8.76 1.34
CA ARG A 132 -7.57 -9.78 0.49
C ARG A 132 -8.16 -9.15 -0.76
N LEU A 133 -7.95 -9.81 -1.88
CA LEU A 133 -8.62 -9.48 -3.13
C LEU A 133 -10.04 -10.04 -3.11
N SER A 134 -11.01 -9.23 -3.54
CA SER A 134 -12.38 -9.67 -3.74
C SER A 134 -12.45 -10.78 -4.79
N SER A 135 -13.50 -11.60 -4.72
CA SER A 135 -13.72 -12.68 -5.70
C SER A 135 -13.80 -12.20 -7.15
N CYS A 136 -14.22 -10.94 -7.36
CA CYS A 136 -14.30 -10.32 -8.67
C CYS A 136 -13.03 -9.60 -9.14
N GLY A 137 -11.93 -9.62 -8.35
CA GLY A 137 -10.63 -9.08 -8.78
C GLY A 137 -10.50 -7.55 -8.81
N ARG A 138 -11.51 -6.81 -8.34
CA ARG A 138 -11.59 -5.34 -8.49
C ARG A 138 -11.32 -4.54 -7.22
N GLU A 139 -11.38 -5.18 -6.07
CA GLU A 139 -11.32 -4.53 -4.76
C GLU A 139 -10.40 -5.29 -3.82
N TRP A 140 -9.52 -4.56 -3.16
CA TRP A 140 -8.70 -5.07 -2.07
C TRP A 140 -9.28 -4.58 -0.75
N THR A 141 -9.49 -5.50 0.19
CA THR A 141 -9.95 -5.18 1.54
C THR A 141 -8.79 -5.35 2.51
N VAL A 142 -8.46 -4.29 3.26
CA VAL A 142 -7.46 -4.32 4.33
C VAL A 142 -8.20 -4.57 5.65
N SER A 143 -7.77 -5.59 6.39
CA SER A 143 -8.39 -6.01 7.65
C SER A 143 -7.34 -6.17 8.75
N ARG A 144 -7.72 -5.97 10.01
CA ARG A 144 -6.83 -6.22 11.17
C ARG A 144 -6.84 -7.70 11.53
N GLY A 145 -5.66 -8.27 11.75
CA GLY A 145 -5.46 -9.52 12.49
C GLY A 145 -5.65 -10.84 11.72
N ARG A 146 -5.55 -11.92 12.52
CA ARG A 146 -5.12 -13.29 12.18
C ARG A 146 -6.23 -14.29 11.80
N SER A 147 -7.50 -13.90 11.76
CA SER A 147 -8.63 -14.80 11.47
C SER A 147 -9.58 -14.23 10.43
N ASP A 148 -10.15 -15.13 9.60
CA ASP A 148 -11.22 -14.80 8.66
C ASP A 148 -12.35 -14.06 9.39
N GLY A 149 -12.59 -12.80 9.03
CA GLY A 149 -13.63 -11.97 9.63
C GLY A 149 -13.16 -10.74 10.43
N GLY A 150 -11.87 -10.41 10.44
CA GLY A 150 -11.40 -9.13 10.98
C GLY A 150 -12.11 -7.93 10.32
N ALA A 151 -12.51 -6.94 11.11
CA ALA A 151 -13.20 -5.75 10.60
C ALA A 151 -12.34 -5.04 9.55
N ALA A 152 -12.94 -4.73 8.40
CA ALA A 152 -12.28 -3.99 7.34
C ALA A 152 -11.91 -2.60 7.85
N VAL A 153 -10.64 -2.24 7.71
CA VAL A 153 -10.11 -0.91 8.09
C VAL A 153 -9.95 -0.01 6.87
N ALA A 154 -9.81 -0.58 5.69
CA ALA A 154 -9.79 0.16 4.45
C ALA A 154 -10.19 -0.71 3.25
N THR A 155 -10.67 -0.07 2.20
CA THR A 155 -10.94 -0.70 0.90
C THR A 155 -10.22 0.08 -0.20
N ILE A 156 -9.61 -0.66 -1.13
CA ILE A 156 -8.86 -0.11 -2.26
C ILE A 156 -9.49 -0.67 -3.53
N LYS A 157 -10.27 0.15 -4.21
CA LYS A 157 -11.02 -0.20 -5.42
C LYS A 157 -10.31 0.34 -6.64
N ARG A 158 -10.30 -0.44 -7.71
CA ARG A 158 -9.86 0.05 -9.01
C ARG A 158 -11.01 0.77 -9.70
N THR A 159 -10.77 2.01 -10.08
CA THR A 159 -11.71 2.80 -10.87
C THR A 159 -11.15 2.96 -12.27
N THR A 160 -11.86 2.45 -13.27
CA THR A 160 -11.58 2.81 -14.66
C THR A 160 -12.11 4.23 -14.84
N GLY A 161 -11.23 5.19 -15.09
CA GLY A 161 -11.63 6.58 -15.28
C GLY A 161 -12.64 6.69 -16.43
N LEU A 162 -13.75 7.41 -16.19
CA LEU A 162 -14.68 7.83 -17.25
C LEU A 162 -14.06 8.89 -18.17
N PHE A 163 -12.97 9.52 -17.73
CA PHE A 163 -12.25 10.55 -18.47
C PHE A 163 -11.21 9.91 -19.37
N LEU A 164 -11.44 10.04 -20.68
CA LEU A 164 -10.72 9.45 -21.81
C LEU A 164 -9.19 9.70 -21.88
N PHE A 165 -8.57 10.33 -20.87
CA PHE A 165 -7.16 10.72 -20.89
C PHE A 165 -6.36 10.41 -19.62
N GLU A 166 -6.98 10.01 -18.50
CA GLU A 166 -6.24 9.69 -17.26
C GLU A 166 -6.20 8.19 -16.99
N GLY A 167 -5.01 7.62 -17.18
CA GLY A 167 -4.73 6.22 -16.91
C GLY A 167 -4.97 5.87 -15.44
N LEU A 168 -5.70 4.78 -15.22
CA LEU A 168 -5.89 4.06 -13.96
C LEU A 168 -6.02 4.93 -12.68
N ALA A 169 -7.23 5.10 -12.18
CA ALA A 169 -7.48 5.63 -10.84
C ALA A 169 -7.70 4.49 -9.84
N PHE A 170 -7.19 4.63 -8.62
CA PHE A 170 -7.63 3.80 -7.48
C PHE A 170 -8.38 4.67 -6.48
N SER A 171 -9.56 4.21 -6.07
CA SER A 171 -10.29 4.79 -4.95
C SER A 171 -9.89 4.06 -3.67
N VAL A 172 -9.54 4.81 -2.63
CA VAL A 172 -9.12 4.29 -1.34
C VAL A 172 -10.06 4.87 -0.29
N SER A 173 -10.82 4.02 0.38
CA SER A 173 -11.65 4.41 1.53
C SER A 173 -11.00 3.90 2.81
N VAL A 174 -10.83 4.78 3.79
CA VAL A 174 -10.16 4.50 5.06
C VAL A 174 -11.14 4.74 6.20
N SER A 175 -11.19 3.79 7.13
CA SER A 175 -12.06 3.86 8.31
C SER A 175 -11.58 4.90 9.32
N PRO A 176 -12.49 5.46 10.16
CA PRO A 176 -12.12 6.37 11.23
C PRO A 176 -11.01 5.83 12.15
N GLY A 177 -10.08 6.69 12.55
CA GLY A 177 -8.99 6.38 13.47
C GLY A 177 -7.88 5.50 12.87
N VAL A 178 -7.95 5.18 11.58
CA VAL A 178 -6.89 4.46 10.86
C VAL A 178 -5.93 5.48 10.24
N ASP A 179 -4.64 5.19 10.29
CA ASP A 179 -3.59 5.99 9.65
C ASP A 179 -3.73 5.91 8.12
N HIS A 180 -4.16 7.00 7.49
CA HIS A 180 -4.34 7.00 6.04
C HIS A 180 -3.03 7.00 5.27
N ALA A 181 -1.93 7.56 5.80
CA ALA A 181 -0.63 7.49 5.15
C ALA A 181 -0.14 6.04 5.03
N PHE A 182 -0.39 5.23 6.07
CA PHE A 182 -0.16 3.79 6.04
C PHE A 182 -0.96 3.08 4.95
N ILE A 183 -2.28 3.33 4.88
CA ILE A 183 -3.14 2.70 3.86
C ILE A 183 -2.74 3.13 2.44
N LEU A 184 -2.39 4.41 2.24
CA LEU A 184 -1.94 4.91 0.95
C LEU A 184 -0.60 4.27 0.53
N ALA A 185 0.33 4.05 1.48
CA ALA A 185 1.55 3.30 1.21
C ALA A 185 1.26 1.83 0.81
N LEU A 186 0.26 1.18 1.43
CA LEU A 186 -0.19 -0.15 1.00
C LEU A 186 -0.77 -0.13 -0.41
N ALA A 187 -1.56 0.89 -0.77
CA ALA A 187 -2.11 1.04 -2.12
C ALA A 187 -1.00 1.16 -3.19
N VAL A 188 0.07 1.90 -2.89
CA VAL A 188 1.27 1.98 -3.75
C VAL A 188 1.95 0.62 -3.90
N ILE A 189 2.16 -0.10 -2.78
CA ILE A 189 2.76 -1.44 -2.79
C ILE A 189 1.90 -2.42 -3.62
N LEU A 190 0.57 -2.41 -3.47
CA LEU A 190 -0.33 -3.25 -4.26
C LEU A 190 -0.25 -2.95 -5.77
N HIS A 191 -0.13 -1.67 -6.12
CA HIS A 191 0.13 -1.28 -7.51
C HIS A 191 1.49 -1.83 -8.00
N GLU A 192 2.54 -1.77 -7.19
CA GLU A 192 3.85 -2.33 -7.57
C GLU A 192 3.84 -3.85 -7.69
N ILE A 193 3.22 -4.55 -6.75
CA ILE A 193 3.03 -6.02 -6.74
C ILE A 193 2.41 -6.47 -8.06
N ARG A 194 1.37 -5.77 -8.49
CA ARG A 194 0.70 -6.01 -9.76
C ARG A 194 1.62 -5.79 -10.95
N GLN A 195 2.32 -4.65 -11.02
CA GLN A 195 3.23 -4.34 -12.12
C GLN A 195 4.35 -5.38 -12.23
N ASP A 196 4.83 -5.90 -11.09
CA ASP A 196 5.79 -7.01 -11.05
C ASP A 196 5.19 -8.33 -11.56
N GLY A 197 3.95 -8.65 -11.19
CA GLY A 197 3.23 -9.82 -11.70
C GLY A 197 3.10 -9.81 -13.22
N ILE A 198 2.67 -8.68 -13.78
CA ILE A 198 2.53 -8.49 -15.25
C ILE A 198 3.87 -8.72 -15.96
N GLN A 199 4.97 -8.14 -15.45
CA GLN A 199 6.30 -8.31 -16.06
C GLN A 199 6.80 -9.76 -16.05
N ARG A 200 6.38 -10.56 -15.07
CA ARG A 200 6.75 -11.98 -14.93
C ARG A 200 5.84 -12.94 -15.70
N GLY A 201 4.92 -12.42 -16.54
CA GLY A 201 3.94 -13.25 -17.26
C GLY A 201 2.91 -13.91 -16.34
N GLN A 202 2.84 -13.49 -15.07
CA GLN A 202 1.79 -13.93 -14.16
C GLN A 202 0.56 -13.07 -14.47
N HIS A 203 -0.49 -13.67 -15.01
CA HIS A 203 -1.79 -13.04 -15.09
C HIS A 203 -2.28 -12.79 -13.66
N ALA A 204 -2.00 -11.59 -13.13
CA ALA A 204 -2.73 -11.07 -11.99
C ALA A 204 -4.19 -11.01 -12.44
N ALA A 205 -5.02 -11.92 -11.92
CA ALA A 205 -6.44 -11.89 -12.14
C ALA A 205 -6.95 -10.48 -11.81
N PHE A 206 -7.67 -9.90 -12.78
CA PHE A 206 -8.47 -8.70 -12.65
C PHE A 206 -9.89 -9.02 -13.06
#